data_AF-A0A4R3ZH38-F1
#
_entry.id   AF-A0A4R3ZH38-F1
#
_cell.length_a   1.000
_cell.length_b   1.000
_cell.length_c   1.000
_cell.angle_alpha   90.00
_cell.angle_beta   90.00
_cell.angle_gamma   90.00
#
_symmetry.space_group_name_H-M   'P 1'
#
loop_
_entity.id
_entity.type
_entity.pdbx_description
1 polymer ?
#
loop_
_entity_poly.entity_id
_entity_poly.type
_entity_poly.pdbx_seq_one_letter_code
_entity_poly.pdbx_strand_id
1 'polypeptide(L)'
;MITRLPLWRQLFSEQPRTLLVNDDFTVTAFRYASGVEGLRIENARGHLVILPWLGQMIWDAEFDGRDLTMRNMFSEPKPATEVVATYGCFAFHSGLLANGCPSPQDTHPLHGEMACAAMDEAWLELEEGCLCVAGRYEYVMGFGHHYEARPAVVLHKASALFDIQMAVTNLASVAMPLQYMCHMNYAYVAGATFSQNIPDEALSLRESVPAHVQPTESWLAFNQRILQGEASVATLNEPHYYDPEIVFFADKLERYTNSPEFRMMAPDGTTFITRFSSAELNYVTRWILYNGDQQVAAFALPATCRPEGFLAAQRNGSLISLAPQQTRTFSVTTGIA
;
A
#
# COMPACT_ATOMS: atom_id res chain seq x y z
N MET A 1 20.36 -5.72 20.59
CA MET A 1 19.90 -7.14 20.63
C MET A 1 18.45 -7.11 20.20
N ILE A 2 18.04 -7.96 19.25
CA ILE A 2 16.64 -8.02 18.80
C ILE A 2 15.93 -9.11 19.62
N THR A 3 14.82 -8.77 20.25
CA THR A 3 13.93 -9.73 20.90
C THR A 3 12.85 -10.16 19.91
N ARG A 4 12.76 -11.46 19.61
CA ARG A 4 11.75 -12.02 18.70
C ARG A 4 10.68 -12.79 19.47
N LEU A 5 9.42 -12.49 19.21
CA LEU A 5 8.25 -13.11 19.84
C LEU A 5 7.33 -13.70 18.75
N PRO A 6 7.30 -15.03 18.56
CA PRO A 6 6.38 -15.67 17.60
C PRO A 6 4.91 -15.41 17.95
N LEU A 7 4.08 -15.12 16.95
CA LEU A 7 2.64 -14.99 17.08
C LEU A 7 1.95 -16.29 16.68
N TRP A 8 0.95 -16.68 17.46
CA TRP A 8 0.13 -17.88 17.22
C TRP A 8 -1.33 -17.46 17.12
N ARG A 9 -2.07 -18.00 16.14
CA ARG A 9 -3.50 -17.68 15.92
C ARG A 9 -4.37 -17.91 17.17
N GLN A 10 -3.95 -18.81 18.06
CA GLN A 10 -4.61 -19.11 19.33
C GLN A 10 -4.57 -17.96 20.35
N LEU A 11 -3.68 -16.98 20.16
CA LEU A 11 -3.63 -15.77 20.99
C LEU A 11 -4.78 -14.80 20.66
N PHE A 12 -5.44 -14.96 19.52
CA PHE A 12 -6.43 -14.04 18.99
C PHE A 12 -7.85 -14.56 19.29
N SER A 13 -8.63 -13.73 19.97
CA SER A 13 -10.04 -13.98 20.30
C SER A 13 -10.85 -12.69 20.18
N GLU A 14 -12.17 -12.81 20.12
CA GLU A 14 -13.07 -11.65 20.11
C GLU A 14 -12.85 -10.73 21.32
N GLN A 15 -12.49 -11.30 22.48
CA GLN A 15 -11.99 -10.52 23.61
C GLN A 15 -10.52 -10.14 23.35
N PRO A 16 -10.19 -8.84 23.27
CA PRO A 16 -8.82 -8.39 23.06
C PRO A 16 -7.88 -8.82 24.20
N ARG A 17 -6.64 -9.13 23.86
CA ARG A 17 -5.59 -9.55 24.80
C ARG A 17 -4.31 -8.79 24.54
N THR A 18 -3.78 -8.16 25.57
CA THR A 18 -2.48 -7.51 25.52
C THR A 18 -1.37 -8.56 25.54
N LEU A 19 -0.49 -8.52 24.53
CA LEU A 19 0.64 -9.43 24.37
C LEU A 19 1.97 -8.81 24.85
N LEU A 20 2.10 -7.49 24.72
CA LEU A 20 3.30 -6.74 25.08
C LEU A 20 2.90 -5.35 25.57
N VAL A 21 3.54 -4.89 26.65
CA VAL A 21 3.52 -3.50 27.12
C VAL A 21 4.91 -3.14 27.61
N ASN A 22 5.40 -1.97 27.20
CA ASN A 22 6.52 -1.28 27.82
C ASN A 22 6.28 0.23 27.80
N ASP A 23 7.29 1.03 28.11
CA ASP A 23 7.16 2.50 28.15
C ASP A 23 6.84 3.14 26.79
N ASP A 24 7.21 2.47 25.69
CA ASP A 24 7.12 3.01 24.32
C ASP A 24 5.95 2.41 23.51
N PHE A 25 5.58 1.15 23.79
CA PHE A 25 4.69 0.36 22.95
C PHE A 25 3.66 -0.47 23.72
N THR A 26 2.48 -0.60 23.12
CA THR A 26 1.45 -1.59 23.49
C THR A 26 1.12 -2.45 22.29
N VAL A 27 0.97 -3.76 22.49
CA VAL A 27 0.52 -4.70 21.46
C VAL A 27 -0.70 -5.48 21.96
N THR A 28 -1.79 -5.41 21.20
CA THR A 28 -3.05 -6.07 21.53
C THR A 28 -3.53 -6.93 20.38
N ALA A 29 -3.73 -8.22 20.65
CA ALA A 29 -4.29 -9.18 19.71
C ALA A 29 -5.80 -9.33 19.93
N PHE A 30 -6.56 -9.41 18.83
CA PHE A 30 -8.01 -9.59 18.86
C PHE A 30 -8.51 -10.24 17.56
N ARG A 31 -9.76 -10.70 17.54
CA ARG A 31 -10.39 -11.27 16.35
C ARG A 31 -11.66 -10.50 16.02
N TYR A 32 -11.80 -10.06 14.78
CA TYR A 32 -13.02 -9.45 14.25
C TYR A 32 -14.17 -10.46 14.23
N ALA A 33 -15.42 -9.98 14.18
CA ALA A 33 -16.59 -10.86 14.08
C ALA A 33 -16.57 -11.66 12.77
N SER A 34 -15.96 -11.11 11.72
CA SER A 34 -15.66 -11.80 10.47
C SER A 34 -14.73 -13.01 10.60
N GLY A 35 -14.09 -13.20 11.75
CA GLY A 35 -13.12 -14.25 12.02
C GLY A 35 -11.66 -13.87 11.73
N VAL A 36 -11.42 -12.72 11.11
CA VAL A 36 -10.07 -12.23 10.77
C VAL A 36 -9.31 -11.80 12.04
N GLU A 37 -8.06 -12.22 12.17
CA GLU A 37 -7.18 -11.81 13.26
C GLU A 37 -6.61 -10.39 13.06
N GLY A 38 -6.80 -9.52 14.05
CA GLY A 38 -6.22 -8.17 14.10
C GLY A 38 -5.18 -8.04 15.21
N LEU A 39 -4.09 -7.34 14.88
CA LEU A 39 -3.02 -7.01 15.81
C LEU A 39 -2.86 -5.48 15.85
N ARG A 40 -3.27 -4.87 16.95
CA ARG A 40 -3.09 -3.45 17.21
C ARG A 40 -1.71 -3.23 17.81
N ILE A 41 -0.90 -2.40 17.18
CA ILE A 41 0.39 -1.92 17.71
C ILE A 41 0.30 -0.41 17.92
N GLU A 42 0.75 0.07 19.08
CA GLU A 42 0.53 1.44 19.51
C GLU A 42 1.81 2.04 20.06
N ASN A 43 1.97 3.35 19.89
CA ASN A 43 2.98 4.16 20.55
C ASN A 43 2.33 5.43 21.15
N ALA A 44 3.13 6.36 21.66
CA ALA A 44 2.64 7.60 22.25
C ALA A 44 1.90 8.56 21.28
N ARG A 45 1.96 8.34 19.97
CA ARG A 45 1.39 9.21 18.92
C ARG A 45 0.18 8.61 18.21
N GLY A 46 -0.04 7.30 18.31
CA GLY A 46 -1.12 6.62 17.58
C GLY A 46 -0.94 5.11 17.49
N HIS A 47 -1.63 4.51 16.53
CA HIS A 47 -1.67 3.07 16.33
C HIS A 47 -1.76 2.64 14.87
N LEU A 48 -1.41 1.36 14.66
CA LEU A 48 -1.71 0.60 13.46
C LEU A 48 -2.47 -0.66 13.84
N VAL A 49 -3.41 -1.09 13.00
CA VAL A 49 -4.01 -2.43 13.07
C VAL A 49 -3.54 -3.23 11.87
N ILE A 50 -2.77 -4.28 12.12
CA ILE A 50 -2.18 -5.17 11.11
C ILE A 50 -2.91 -6.50 11.14
N LEU A 51 -3.14 -7.11 9.97
CA LEU A 51 -3.79 -8.43 9.85
C LEU A 51 -2.72 -9.50 9.63
N PRO A 52 -2.18 -10.16 10.68
CA PRO A 52 -0.90 -10.86 10.58
C PRO A 52 -0.92 -12.03 9.59
N TRP A 53 -2.10 -12.57 9.29
CA TRP A 53 -2.29 -13.72 8.42
C TRP A 53 -3.11 -13.45 7.15
N LEU A 54 -3.40 -12.19 6.82
CA LEU A 54 -4.10 -11.80 5.59
C LEU A 54 -3.25 -10.79 4.83
N GLY A 55 -2.30 -11.30 4.04
CA GLY A 55 -1.30 -10.53 3.29
C GLY A 55 -0.39 -9.66 4.15
N GLN A 56 -0.49 -9.76 5.48
CA GLN A 56 0.07 -8.82 6.45
C GLN A 56 -0.29 -7.35 6.16
N MET A 57 -1.50 -7.11 5.63
CA MET A 57 -1.97 -5.76 5.33
C MET A 57 -2.18 -4.93 6.60
N ILE A 58 -2.06 -3.61 6.46
CA ILE A 58 -2.44 -2.64 7.49
C ILE A 58 -3.91 -2.31 7.27
N TRP A 59 -4.78 -2.82 8.13
CA TRP A 59 -6.21 -2.55 8.05
C TRP A 59 -6.54 -1.10 8.41
N ASP A 60 -5.96 -0.59 9.48
CA ASP A 60 -6.28 0.72 10.03
C ASP A 60 -5.02 1.43 10.53
N ALA A 61 -4.99 2.75 10.40
CA ALA A 61 -3.89 3.60 10.82
C ALA A 61 -4.42 4.94 11.36
N GLU A 62 -4.14 5.24 12.64
CA GLU A 62 -4.52 6.51 13.26
C GLU A 62 -3.32 7.12 13.97
N PHE A 63 -3.04 8.39 13.69
CA PHE A 63 -1.99 9.14 14.40
C PHE A 63 -2.44 10.56 14.65
N ASP A 64 -2.08 11.10 15.81
CA ASP A 64 -2.42 12.47 16.22
C ASP A 64 -3.92 12.78 16.18
N GLY A 65 -4.75 11.78 16.47
CA GLY A 65 -6.21 11.89 16.40
C GLY A 65 -6.76 11.99 14.98
N ARG A 66 -6.00 11.56 13.96
CA ARG A 66 -6.45 11.48 12.56
C ARG A 66 -6.44 10.05 12.07
N ASP A 67 -7.56 9.63 11.51
CA ASP A 67 -7.67 8.44 10.69
C ASP A 67 -6.99 8.70 9.33
N LEU A 68 -5.98 7.88 9.02
CA LEU A 68 -5.24 7.92 7.76
C LEU A 68 -5.89 7.04 6.69
N THR A 69 -6.84 6.19 7.06
CA THR A 69 -7.47 5.18 6.23
C THR A 69 -8.57 5.80 5.36
N MET A 70 -8.67 5.35 4.10
CA MET A 70 -9.76 5.77 3.21
C MET A 70 -11.14 5.53 3.84
N ARG A 71 -12.06 6.44 3.57
CA ARG A 71 -13.47 6.14 3.83
C ARG A 71 -13.91 5.07 2.85
N ASN A 72 -14.57 4.04 3.37
CA ASN A 72 -15.04 2.89 2.60
C ASN A 72 -16.28 2.26 3.24
N MET A 73 -16.86 1.27 2.58
CA MET A 73 -18.08 0.57 3.00
C MET A 73 -17.84 -0.68 3.86
N PHE A 74 -16.59 -1.08 4.11
CA PHE A 74 -16.28 -2.26 4.92
C PHE A 74 -16.20 -1.88 6.40
N SER A 75 -17.09 -2.45 7.22
CA SER A 75 -17.08 -2.24 8.68
C SER A 75 -15.97 -3.02 9.41
N GLU A 76 -15.48 -4.09 8.78
CA GLU A 76 -14.41 -4.95 9.28
C GLU A 76 -13.77 -5.70 8.10
N PRO A 77 -12.52 -6.20 8.23
CA PRO A 77 -11.89 -7.00 7.18
C PRO A 77 -12.67 -8.30 6.99
N LYS A 78 -12.69 -8.81 5.76
CA LYS A 78 -13.34 -10.08 5.43
C LYS A 78 -12.28 -11.14 5.07
N PRO A 79 -12.48 -12.42 5.42
CA PRO A 79 -11.69 -13.50 4.87
C PRO A 79 -11.83 -13.48 3.34
N ALA A 80 -10.71 -13.30 2.64
CA ALA A 80 -10.70 -13.10 1.21
C ALA A 80 -9.43 -13.70 0.60
N THR A 81 -9.51 -14.06 -0.68
CA THR A 81 -8.35 -14.45 -1.51
C THR A 81 -7.95 -13.35 -2.49
N GLU A 82 -8.79 -12.33 -2.65
CA GLU A 82 -8.58 -11.18 -3.54
C GLU A 82 -8.91 -9.89 -2.79
N VAL A 83 -8.10 -8.85 -2.97
CA VAL A 83 -8.21 -7.62 -2.18
C VAL A 83 -9.54 -6.88 -2.37
N VAL A 84 -10.15 -7.00 -3.56
CA VAL A 84 -11.45 -6.38 -3.87
C VAL A 84 -12.57 -6.82 -2.93
N ALA A 85 -12.47 -8.02 -2.35
CA ALA A 85 -13.45 -8.53 -1.41
C ALA A 85 -13.26 -8.02 0.03
N THR A 86 -12.18 -7.27 0.29
CA THR A 86 -11.81 -6.72 1.60
C THR A 86 -11.04 -5.38 1.50
N TYR A 87 -11.42 -4.51 0.56
CA TYR A 87 -10.66 -3.29 0.18
C TYR A 87 -10.72 -2.14 1.20
N GLY A 88 -11.10 -2.38 2.45
CA GLY A 88 -11.24 -1.32 3.46
C GLY A 88 -9.94 -0.91 4.17
N CYS A 89 -8.80 -1.48 3.78
CA CYS A 89 -7.54 -1.35 4.51
C CYS A 89 -6.78 -0.05 4.21
N PHE A 90 -5.97 0.43 5.15
CA PHE A 90 -5.03 1.53 4.93
C PHE A 90 -3.93 1.15 3.92
N ALA A 91 -3.30 -0.01 4.04
CA ALA A 91 -2.24 -0.40 3.12
C ALA A 91 -2.16 -1.91 2.87
N PHE A 92 -1.81 -2.31 1.65
CA PHE A 92 -1.58 -3.70 1.27
C PHE A 92 -0.45 -3.85 0.24
N HIS A 93 0.09 -5.06 0.14
CA HIS A 93 1.13 -5.41 -0.82
C HIS A 93 0.51 -5.87 -2.14
N SER A 94 0.51 -5.01 -3.17
CA SER A 94 0.06 -5.39 -4.51
C SER A 94 1.23 -5.97 -5.30
N GLY A 95 1.06 -7.17 -5.87
CA GLY A 95 2.18 -8.01 -6.30
C GLY A 95 1.94 -9.48 -5.97
N LEU A 96 2.95 -10.35 -6.00
CA LEU A 96 4.35 -10.09 -6.35
C LEU A 96 4.69 -10.62 -7.74
N LEU A 97 3.92 -11.56 -8.26
CA LEU A 97 4.07 -12.08 -9.62
C LEU A 97 3.44 -11.14 -10.65
N ALA A 98 2.35 -10.47 -10.27
CA ALA A 98 1.68 -9.47 -11.08
C ALA A 98 1.06 -8.37 -10.21
N ASN A 99 0.88 -7.18 -10.78
CA ASN A 99 0.38 -6.00 -10.07
C ASN A 99 -0.63 -5.23 -10.94
N GLY A 100 -1.49 -4.44 -10.29
CA GLY A 100 -2.38 -3.49 -10.94
C GLY A 100 -3.57 -4.16 -11.63
N CYS A 101 -4.11 -3.46 -12.63
CA CYS A 101 -5.33 -3.83 -13.34
C CYS A 101 -5.01 -4.77 -14.51
N PRO A 102 -5.47 -6.03 -14.49
CA PRO A 102 -5.26 -6.94 -15.59
C PRO A 102 -5.96 -6.43 -16.86
N SER A 103 -5.29 -6.56 -18.00
CA SER A 103 -5.96 -6.50 -19.30
C SER A 103 -6.81 -7.75 -19.53
N PRO A 104 -7.69 -7.78 -20.55
CA PRO A 104 -8.44 -8.99 -20.89
C PRO A 104 -7.57 -10.21 -21.27
N GLN A 105 -6.27 -10.00 -21.54
CA GLN A 105 -5.30 -11.06 -21.84
C GLN A 105 -4.45 -11.45 -20.62
N ASP A 106 -4.47 -10.66 -19.55
CA ASP A 106 -3.83 -11.04 -18.28
C ASP A 106 -4.70 -12.07 -17.55
N THR A 107 -4.05 -12.95 -16.79
CA THR A 107 -4.72 -14.04 -16.07
C THR A 107 -4.56 -13.93 -14.55
N HIS A 108 -4.12 -12.76 -14.06
CA HIS A 108 -3.94 -12.49 -12.63
C HIS A 108 -5.12 -11.69 -12.07
N PRO A 109 -5.45 -11.84 -10.78
CA PRO A 109 -6.47 -11.01 -10.15
C PRO A 109 -6.04 -9.54 -10.09
N LEU A 110 -7.01 -8.64 -9.88
CA LEU A 110 -6.73 -7.23 -9.63
C LEU A 110 -5.78 -7.13 -8.42
N HIS A 111 -4.67 -6.40 -8.60
CA HIS A 111 -3.61 -6.22 -7.60
C HIS A 111 -2.74 -7.45 -7.28
N GLY A 112 -2.89 -8.55 -8.01
CA GLY A 112 -2.06 -9.74 -7.83
C GLY A 112 -2.45 -10.59 -6.63
N GLU A 113 -1.64 -11.60 -6.35
CA GLU A 113 -1.94 -12.67 -5.40
C GLU A 113 -1.53 -12.36 -3.95
N MET A 114 -0.55 -11.47 -3.73
CA MET A 114 0.07 -11.27 -2.42
C MET A 114 -0.86 -10.56 -1.42
N ALA A 115 -1.73 -9.67 -1.91
CA ALA A 115 -2.51 -8.76 -1.07
C ALA A 115 -3.35 -9.48 0.00
N CYS A 116 -3.84 -10.68 -0.31
CA CYS A 116 -4.63 -11.52 0.59
C CYS A 116 -3.96 -12.88 0.87
N ALA A 117 -2.64 -12.97 0.71
CA ALA A 117 -1.91 -14.22 0.95
C ALA A 117 -2.13 -14.73 2.39
N ALA A 118 -2.41 -16.03 2.53
CA ALA A 118 -2.51 -16.66 3.84
C ALA A 118 -1.10 -16.88 4.41
N MET A 119 -0.61 -15.92 5.20
CA MET A 119 0.76 -15.96 5.73
C MET A 119 1.03 -17.25 6.51
N ASP A 120 2.26 -17.78 6.40
CA ASP A 120 2.66 -19.00 7.12
C ASP A 120 3.06 -18.68 8.56
N GLU A 121 3.80 -17.59 8.75
CA GLU A 121 4.34 -17.17 10.03
C GLU A 121 4.14 -15.65 10.23
N ALA A 122 3.93 -15.27 11.48
CA ALA A 122 3.97 -13.88 11.93
C ALA A 122 4.68 -13.81 13.29
N TRP A 123 5.41 -12.72 13.54
CA TRP A 123 6.10 -12.51 14.81
C TRP A 123 6.30 -11.02 15.08
N LEU A 124 6.59 -10.69 16.34
CA LEU A 124 7.07 -9.37 16.73
C LEU A 124 8.60 -9.38 16.82
N GLU A 125 9.22 -8.29 16.41
CA GLU A 125 10.61 -7.98 16.73
C GLU A 125 10.65 -6.67 17.51
N LEU A 126 11.22 -6.72 18.70
CA LEU A 126 11.46 -5.55 19.54
C LEU A 126 12.96 -5.24 19.56
N GLU A 127 13.29 -4.02 19.21
CA GLU A 127 14.64 -3.47 19.29
C GLU A 127 14.61 -2.07 19.91
N GLU A 128 15.77 -1.42 20.01
CA GLU A 128 15.85 -0.12 20.65
C GLU A 128 15.07 0.93 19.85
N GLY A 129 13.92 1.35 20.38
CA GLY A 129 13.08 2.41 19.82
C GLY A 129 12.17 1.99 18.67
N CYS A 130 12.13 0.71 18.31
CA CYS A 130 11.28 0.20 17.23
C CYS A 130 10.56 -1.09 17.65
N LEU A 131 9.29 -1.19 17.25
CA LEU A 131 8.50 -2.41 17.27
C LEU A 131 8.16 -2.79 15.83
N CYS A 132 8.55 -3.98 15.42
CA CYS A 132 8.28 -4.50 14.09
C CYS A 132 7.29 -5.68 14.17
N VAL A 133 6.29 -5.69 13.30
CA VAL A 133 5.46 -6.86 12.98
C VAL A 133 5.98 -7.42 11.68
N ALA A 134 6.55 -8.62 11.71
CA ALA A 134 7.13 -9.26 10.55
C ALA A 134 6.43 -10.58 10.23
N GLY A 135 6.49 -11.00 8.97
CA GLY A 135 5.87 -12.23 8.51
C GLY A 135 6.69 -12.98 7.48
N ARG A 136 6.25 -14.20 7.20
CA ARG A 136 6.78 -15.04 6.13
C ARG A 136 5.63 -15.70 5.39
N TYR A 137 5.71 -15.70 4.06
CA TYR A 137 4.83 -16.44 3.18
C TYR A 137 5.65 -17.12 2.09
N GLU A 138 5.47 -18.43 1.92
CA GLU A 138 6.05 -19.22 0.85
C GLU A 138 4.98 -19.50 -0.21
N TYR A 139 5.11 -18.83 -1.35
CA TYR A 139 4.31 -19.13 -2.52
C TYR A 139 4.96 -20.29 -3.27
N VAL A 140 4.28 -21.43 -3.40
CA VAL A 140 4.80 -22.62 -4.10
C VAL A 140 3.74 -23.26 -4.97
N MET A 141 4.05 -23.40 -6.26
CA MET A 141 3.17 -24.06 -7.24
C MET A 141 3.91 -25.21 -7.92
N GLY A 142 3.33 -26.41 -7.95
CA GLY A 142 3.98 -27.62 -8.46
C GLY A 142 4.46 -27.52 -9.92
N PHE A 143 3.81 -26.67 -10.72
CA PHE A 143 4.21 -26.32 -12.09
C PHE A 143 4.17 -24.80 -12.30
N GLY A 144 4.78 -24.03 -11.39
CA GLY A 144 4.76 -22.58 -11.46
C GLY A 144 5.93 -21.93 -10.71
N HIS A 145 5.68 -20.74 -10.17
CA HIS A 145 6.68 -20.00 -9.42
C HIS A 145 6.83 -20.53 -7.99
N HIS A 146 8.00 -20.26 -7.42
CA HIS A 146 8.35 -20.58 -6.04
C HIS A 146 9.13 -19.41 -5.45
N TYR A 147 8.54 -18.71 -4.48
CA TYR A 147 9.18 -17.58 -3.83
C TYR A 147 8.84 -17.50 -2.34
N GLU A 148 9.69 -16.80 -1.62
CA GLU A 148 9.41 -16.36 -0.25
C GLU A 148 9.18 -14.85 -0.22
N ALA A 149 8.09 -14.42 0.39
CA ALA A 149 7.81 -13.05 0.74
C ALA A 149 7.97 -12.86 2.26
N ARG A 150 8.65 -11.77 2.64
CA ARG A 150 8.80 -11.33 4.02
C ARG A 150 8.34 -9.88 4.15
N PRO A 151 7.04 -9.65 4.37
CA PRO A 151 6.54 -8.33 4.74
C PRO A 151 6.97 -7.99 6.17
N ALA A 152 7.07 -6.68 6.43
CA ALA A 152 7.23 -6.15 7.77
C ALA A 152 6.65 -4.74 7.88
N VAL A 153 6.15 -4.39 9.07
CA VAL A 153 5.71 -3.04 9.43
C VAL A 153 6.43 -2.59 10.69
N VAL A 154 7.14 -1.47 10.62
CA VAL A 154 7.96 -0.94 11.71
C VAL A 154 7.33 0.31 12.29
N LEU A 155 6.95 0.24 13.57
CA LEU A 155 6.49 1.37 14.36
C LEU A 155 7.64 1.92 15.21
N HIS A 156 7.90 3.21 15.08
CA HIS A 156 8.96 3.90 15.84
C HIS A 156 8.40 4.49 17.13
N LYS A 157 9.20 4.55 18.20
CA LYS A 157 8.78 5.19 19.44
C LYS A 157 8.49 6.69 19.22
N ALA A 158 7.42 7.19 19.85
CA ALA A 158 7.03 8.60 19.83
C ALA A 158 6.96 9.25 18.42
N SER A 159 6.68 8.47 17.38
CA SER A 159 6.65 8.90 15.98
C SER A 159 5.26 8.67 15.38
N ALA A 160 4.80 9.60 14.54
CA ALA A 160 3.64 9.40 13.68
C ALA A 160 4.01 8.87 12.28
N LEU A 161 5.29 8.55 12.08
CA LEU A 161 5.84 7.86 10.92
C LEU A 161 6.13 6.40 11.24
N PHE A 162 5.88 5.54 10.26
CA PHE A 162 6.14 4.11 10.29
C PHE A 162 6.64 3.64 8.92
N ASP A 163 7.27 2.46 8.90
CA ASP A 163 7.79 1.87 7.67
C ASP A 163 6.97 0.65 7.24
N ILE A 164 6.76 0.53 5.93
CA ILE A 164 6.17 -0.64 5.28
C ILE A 164 7.25 -1.27 4.41
N GLN A 165 7.56 -2.54 4.68
CA GLN A 165 8.67 -3.25 4.07
C GLN A 165 8.22 -4.53 3.39
N MET A 166 8.94 -4.91 2.35
CA MET A 166 8.77 -6.18 1.65
C MET A 166 10.14 -6.68 1.18
N ALA A 167 10.47 -7.92 1.51
CA ALA A 167 11.57 -8.65 0.88
C ALA A 167 11.03 -9.86 0.11
N VAL A 168 11.49 -10.05 -1.12
CA VAL A 168 11.07 -11.15 -2.00
C VAL A 168 12.28 -11.92 -2.47
N THR A 169 12.31 -13.22 -2.22
CA THR A 169 13.38 -14.12 -2.66
C THR A 169 12.83 -15.14 -3.64
N ASN A 170 13.41 -15.22 -4.83
CA ASN A 170 13.08 -16.29 -5.78
C ASN A 170 13.71 -17.61 -5.30
N LEU A 171 12.87 -18.56 -4.88
CA LEU A 171 13.31 -19.88 -4.43
C LEU A 171 13.42 -20.90 -5.57
N ALA A 172 12.85 -20.60 -6.74
CA ALA A 172 12.96 -21.43 -7.92
C ALA A 172 14.38 -21.47 -8.51
N SER A 173 14.64 -22.46 -9.36
CA SER A 173 15.89 -22.59 -10.14
C SER A 173 15.87 -21.81 -11.46
N VAL A 174 14.76 -21.12 -11.76
CA VAL A 174 14.55 -20.32 -12.97
C VAL A 174 14.19 -18.88 -12.60
N ALA A 175 14.37 -17.95 -13.53
CA ALA A 175 14.00 -16.56 -13.30
C ALA A 175 12.49 -16.40 -13.07
N MET A 176 12.12 -15.47 -12.18
CA MET A 176 10.75 -15.19 -11.78
C MET A 176 10.40 -13.74 -12.12
N PRO A 177 9.22 -13.44 -12.70
CA PRO A 177 8.77 -12.07 -12.82
C PRO A 177 8.49 -11.46 -11.44
N LEU A 178 8.73 -10.15 -11.31
CA LEU A 178 8.44 -9.40 -10.10
C LEU A 178 7.78 -8.06 -10.47
N GLN A 179 6.61 -7.82 -9.88
CA GLN A 179 5.95 -6.52 -9.82
C GLN A 179 5.52 -6.25 -8.39
N TYR A 180 5.81 -5.06 -7.87
CA TYR A 180 5.42 -4.69 -6.52
C TYR A 180 4.95 -3.24 -6.47
N MET A 181 3.88 -3.01 -5.71
CA MET A 181 3.41 -1.70 -5.31
C MET A 181 3.04 -1.73 -3.82
N CYS A 182 3.58 -0.78 -3.07
CA CYS A 182 3.11 -0.49 -1.72
C CYS A 182 1.84 0.33 -1.85
N HIS A 183 0.69 -0.33 -1.84
CA HIS A 183 -0.59 0.31 -2.10
C HIS A 183 -1.16 0.89 -0.81
N MET A 184 -1.25 2.22 -0.70
CA MET A 184 -1.75 2.93 0.47
C MET A 184 -3.01 3.73 0.12
N ASN A 185 -4.11 3.41 0.78
CA ASN A 185 -5.41 4.03 0.61
C ASN A 185 -5.58 5.20 1.60
N TYR A 186 -4.85 6.28 1.38
CA TYR A 186 -4.90 7.46 2.26
C TYR A 186 -6.27 8.12 2.28
N ALA A 187 -6.73 8.54 3.45
CA ALA A 187 -7.95 9.31 3.65
C ALA A 187 -7.99 10.56 2.76
N TYR A 188 -9.13 10.80 2.13
CA TYR A 188 -9.38 12.06 1.43
C TYR A 188 -9.55 13.20 2.44
N VAL A 189 -8.77 14.26 2.30
CA VAL A 189 -8.88 15.47 3.13
C VAL A 189 -9.29 16.65 2.25
N ALA A 190 -10.51 17.14 2.44
CA ALA A 190 -11.05 18.27 1.67
C ALA A 190 -10.15 19.51 1.79
N GLY A 191 -9.83 20.11 0.65
CA GLY A 191 -8.96 21.29 0.56
C GLY A 191 -7.46 21.00 0.73
N ALA A 192 -7.05 19.74 0.88
CA ALA A 192 -5.64 19.41 0.97
C ALA A 192 -4.91 19.68 -0.35
N THR A 193 -3.64 20.05 -0.26
CA THR A 193 -2.76 20.34 -1.41
C THR A 193 -1.62 19.34 -1.51
N PHE A 194 -1.16 19.06 -2.72
CA PHE A 194 -0.02 18.16 -2.95
C PHE A 194 1.29 18.92 -3.18
N SER A 195 2.41 18.29 -2.79
CA SER A 195 3.76 18.72 -3.19
C SER A 195 4.71 17.53 -3.24
N GLN A 196 5.78 17.62 -4.02
CA GLN A 196 6.80 16.58 -4.10
C GLN A 196 8.17 17.16 -4.48
N ASN A 197 9.24 16.41 -4.22
CA ASN A 197 10.61 16.82 -4.55
C ASN A 197 11.06 16.39 -5.96
N ILE A 198 10.11 16.17 -6.86
CA ILE A 198 10.30 15.99 -8.30
C ILE A 198 9.50 17.07 -9.05
N PRO A 199 9.86 17.41 -10.29
CA PRO A 199 9.09 18.40 -11.06
C PRO A 199 7.61 18.01 -11.19
N ASP A 200 6.69 18.96 -11.11
CA ASP A 200 5.24 18.70 -11.21
C ASP A 200 4.89 18.06 -12.57
N GLU A 201 5.57 18.46 -13.63
CA GLU A 201 5.43 17.91 -14.98
C GLU A 201 5.85 16.44 -15.11
N ALA A 202 6.53 15.88 -14.10
CA ALA A 202 6.84 14.45 -14.06
C ALA A 202 5.58 13.61 -13.79
N LEU A 203 4.53 14.20 -13.20
CA LEU A 203 3.24 13.54 -12.97
C LEU A 203 2.30 13.77 -14.16
N SER A 204 2.10 12.73 -14.97
CA SER A 204 1.19 12.75 -16.10
C SER A 204 -0.14 12.08 -15.77
N LEU A 205 -1.27 12.67 -16.21
CA LEU A 205 -2.59 12.05 -16.12
C LEU A 205 -2.59 10.71 -16.87
N ARG A 206 -3.23 9.70 -16.30
CA ARG A 206 -3.44 8.41 -16.96
C ARG A 206 -4.37 8.59 -18.16
N GLU A 207 -3.91 8.14 -19.33
CA GLU A 207 -4.69 8.16 -20.56
C GLU A 207 -5.55 6.89 -20.76
N SER A 208 -5.14 5.77 -20.17
CA SER A 208 -5.88 4.51 -20.24
C SER A 208 -7.10 4.51 -19.30
N VAL A 209 -8.17 3.83 -19.73
CA VAL A 209 -9.36 3.56 -18.90
C VAL A 209 -9.35 2.09 -18.49
N PRO A 210 -9.11 1.75 -17.21
CA PRO A 210 -9.14 0.37 -16.72
C PRO A 210 -10.51 -0.28 -16.90
N ALA A 211 -10.54 -1.62 -17.01
CA ALA A 211 -11.79 -2.37 -17.27
C ALA A 211 -12.87 -2.22 -16.18
N HIS A 212 -12.47 -1.95 -14.93
CA HIS A 212 -13.41 -1.74 -13.81
C HIS A 212 -13.95 -0.31 -13.74
N VAL A 213 -13.39 0.62 -14.50
CA VAL A 213 -13.79 2.03 -14.53
C VAL A 213 -14.92 2.23 -15.53
N GLN A 214 -15.99 2.90 -15.10
CA GLN A 214 -17.12 3.30 -15.95
C GLN A 214 -17.12 4.82 -16.10
N PRO A 215 -16.54 5.39 -17.18
CA PRO A 215 -16.45 6.83 -17.35
C PRO A 215 -17.82 7.53 -17.40
N THR A 216 -17.92 8.68 -16.75
CA THR A 216 -19.07 9.59 -16.89
C THR A 216 -18.72 10.75 -17.84
N GLU A 217 -19.73 11.40 -18.42
CA GLU A 217 -19.50 12.56 -19.31
C GLU A 217 -18.78 13.72 -18.60
N SER A 218 -19.16 14.01 -17.35
CA SER A 218 -18.54 15.05 -16.53
C SER A 218 -17.08 14.73 -16.21
N TRP A 219 -16.78 13.47 -15.91
CA TRP A 219 -15.42 13.00 -15.66
C TRP A 219 -14.55 13.07 -16.92
N LEU A 220 -15.06 12.64 -18.07
CA LEU A 220 -14.36 12.75 -19.35
C LEU A 220 -14.03 14.21 -19.69
N ALA A 221 -15.01 15.12 -19.54
CA ALA A 221 -14.82 16.53 -19.77
C ALA A 221 -13.77 17.15 -18.83
N PHE A 222 -13.78 16.74 -17.56
CA PHE A 222 -12.79 17.20 -16.58
C PHE A 222 -11.37 16.73 -16.92
N ASN A 223 -11.21 15.45 -17.29
CA ASN A 223 -9.90 14.93 -17.72
C ASN A 223 -9.36 15.67 -18.95
N GLN A 224 -10.21 15.99 -19.91
CA GLN A 224 -9.81 16.79 -21.08
C GLN A 224 -9.33 18.19 -20.68
N ARG A 225 -10.02 18.85 -19.73
CA ARG A 225 -9.58 20.14 -19.18
C ARG A 225 -8.23 20.04 -18.48
N ILE A 226 -7.96 18.96 -17.74
CA ILE A 226 -6.63 18.72 -17.14
C ILE A 226 -5.56 18.61 -18.24
N LEU A 227 -5.81 17.80 -19.27
CA LEU A 227 -4.86 17.61 -20.39
C LEU A 227 -4.58 18.90 -21.18
N GLN A 228 -5.56 19.80 -21.24
CA GLN A 228 -5.45 21.11 -21.89
C GLN A 228 -4.83 22.19 -20.99
N GLY A 229 -4.56 21.87 -19.71
CA GLY A 229 -4.06 22.85 -18.72
C GLY A 229 -5.12 23.84 -18.23
N GLU A 230 -6.40 23.58 -18.50
CA GLU A 230 -7.54 24.41 -18.08
C GLU A 230 -8.06 24.05 -16.67
N ALA A 231 -7.62 22.92 -16.14
CA ALA A 231 -7.90 22.45 -14.79
C ALA A 231 -6.65 21.78 -14.18
N SER A 232 -6.60 21.70 -12.86
CA SER A 232 -5.55 20.98 -12.13
C SER A 232 -6.12 20.26 -10.92
N VAL A 233 -5.43 19.22 -10.48
CA VAL A 233 -5.73 18.51 -9.22
C VAL A 233 -4.60 18.75 -8.22
N ALA A 234 -4.13 19.99 -8.14
CA ALA A 234 -3.16 20.43 -7.14
C ALA A 234 -3.78 20.57 -5.74
N THR A 235 -5.11 20.71 -5.68
CA THR A 235 -5.90 20.83 -4.46
C THR A 235 -7.13 19.93 -4.55
N LEU A 236 -7.51 19.30 -3.43
CA LEU A 236 -8.70 18.47 -3.32
C LEU A 236 -9.96 19.32 -3.08
N ASN A 237 -10.41 20.07 -4.09
CA ASN A 237 -11.51 21.04 -3.99
C ASN A 237 -12.68 20.83 -4.97
N GLU A 238 -12.59 19.90 -5.91
CA GLU A 238 -13.67 19.57 -6.84
C GLU A 238 -14.09 18.08 -6.74
N PRO A 239 -14.57 17.62 -5.57
CA PRO A 239 -14.87 16.21 -5.31
C PRO A 239 -15.86 15.58 -6.31
N HIS A 240 -16.77 16.37 -6.88
CA HIS A 240 -17.76 15.91 -7.86
C HIS A 240 -17.18 15.51 -9.22
N TYR A 241 -15.89 15.76 -9.48
CA TYR A 241 -15.19 15.30 -10.68
C TYR A 241 -14.28 14.09 -10.45
N TYR A 242 -14.19 13.58 -9.22
CA TYR A 242 -13.26 12.50 -8.88
C TYR A 242 -13.91 11.11 -8.84
N ASP A 243 -15.06 10.95 -9.48
CA ASP A 243 -15.77 9.68 -9.66
C ASP A 243 -15.87 9.36 -11.17
N PRO A 244 -15.38 8.21 -11.67
CA PRO A 244 -14.89 7.04 -10.93
C PRO A 244 -13.51 7.17 -10.29
N GLU A 245 -12.51 7.80 -10.94
CA GLU A 245 -11.18 8.02 -10.34
C GLU A 245 -10.31 8.95 -11.19
N ILE A 246 -9.41 9.72 -10.58
CA ILE A 246 -8.37 10.51 -11.25
C ILE A 246 -7.01 9.93 -10.88
N VAL A 247 -6.20 9.60 -11.89
CA VAL A 247 -4.93 8.88 -11.70
C VAL A 247 -3.80 9.60 -12.42
N PHE A 248 -2.70 9.83 -11.71
CA PHE A 248 -1.46 10.34 -12.28
C PHE A 248 -0.32 9.33 -12.08
N PHE A 249 0.62 9.32 -13.01
CA PHE A 249 1.82 8.50 -12.95
C PHE A 249 3.06 9.38 -13.04
N ALA A 250 4.09 9.04 -12.27
CA ALA A 250 5.45 9.44 -12.57
C ALA A 250 6.33 8.19 -12.67
N ASP A 251 7.14 8.16 -13.72
CA ASP A 251 8.01 7.04 -14.04
C ASP A 251 9.48 7.47 -13.94
N LYS A 252 10.37 6.50 -13.81
CA LYS A 252 11.81 6.71 -13.88
C LYS A 252 12.28 7.80 -12.91
N LEU A 253 11.84 7.64 -11.66
CA LEU A 253 12.09 8.57 -10.56
C LEU A 253 13.58 8.74 -10.26
N GLU A 254 14.41 7.75 -10.57
CA GLU A 254 15.87 7.79 -10.42
C GLU A 254 16.52 8.92 -11.24
N ARG A 255 15.83 9.41 -12.28
CA ARG A 255 16.29 10.56 -13.07
C ARG A 255 16.17 11.89 -12.34
N TYR A 256 15.28 11.98 -11.35
CA TYR A 256 14.99 13.21 -10.61
C TYR A 256 15.65 13.19 -9.23
N THR A 257 15.57 12.09 -8.49
CA THR A 257 16.13 11.97 -7.14
C THR A 257 16.32 10.52 -6.71
N ASN A 258 17.28 10.27 -5.81
CA ASN A 258 17.48 8.96 -5.18
C ASN A 258 16.47 8.67 -4.07
N SER A 259 15.89 9.71 -3.49
CA SER A 259 14.92 9.60 -2.39
C SER A 259 13.70 10.47 -2.69
N PRO A 260 12.74 9.96 -3.50
CA PRO A 260 11.49 10.65 -3.74
C PRO A 260 10.72 10.87 -2.44
N GLU A 261 10.15 12.06 -2.29
CA GLU A 261 9.27 12.45 -1.20
C GLU A 261 8.03 13.12 -1.78
N PHE A 262 6.87 12.62 -1.37
CA PHE A 262 5.57 13.17 -1.73
C PHE A 262 4.84 13.57 -0.46
N ARG A 263 4.05 14.65 -0.53
CA ARG A 263 3.31 15.20 0.59
C ARG A 263 1.88 15.53 0.21
N MET A 264 0.97 15.36 1.16
CA MET A 264 -0.37 15.91 1.15
C MET A 264 -0.51 16.79 2.41
N MET A 265 -0.83 18.07 2.22
CA MET A 265 -0.95 19.05 3.30
C MET A 265 -2.41 19.41 3.51
N ALA A 266 -2.93 19.12 4.70
CA ALA A 266 -4.28 19.46 5.10
C ALA A 266 -4.41 20.98 5.38
N PRO A 267 -5.62 21.56 5.28
CA PRO A 267 -5.85 22.99 5.54
C PRO A 267 -5.47 23.47 6.95
N ASP A 268 -5.45 22.57 7.92
CA ASP A 268 -5.07 22.84 9.31
C ASP A 268 -3.55 22.73 9.57
N GLY A 269 -2.75 22.49 8.52
CA GLY A 269 -1.30 22.42 8.57
C GLY A 269 -0.73 21.01 8.79
N THR A 270 -1.56 19.99 9.03
CA THR A 270 -1.05 18.61 9.10
C THR A 270 -0.49 18.16 7.76
N THR A 271 0.71 17.57 7.78
CA THR A 271 1.39 17.11 6.56
C THR A 271 1.55 15.59 6.60
N PHE A 272 0.88 14.90 5.67
CA PHE A 272 1.10 13.50 5.39
C PHE A 272 2.26 13.36 4.43
N ILE A 273 3.13 12.37 4.64
CA ILE A 273 4.32 12.16 3.82
C ILE A 273 4.47 10.71 3.40
N THR A 274 5.08 10.50 2.25
CA THR A 274 5.56 9.19 1.78
C THR A 274 6.96 9.36 1.19
N ARG A 275 7.91 8.55 1.66
CA ARG A 275 9.31 8.53 1.22
C ARG A 275 9.76 7.12 0.90
N PHE A 276 10.62 6.99 -0.10
CA PHE A 276 11.19 5.71 -0.51
C PHE A 276 12.49 5.91 -1.28
N SER A 277 13.13 4.81 -1.68
CA SER A 277 14.30 4.80 -2.55
C SER A 277 13.88 4.57 -4.00
N SER A 278 14.32 5.43 -4.94
CA SER A 278 14.03 5.24 -6.37
C SER A 278 14.80 4.06 -6.98
N ALA A 279 15.85 3.59 -6.31
CA ALA A 279 16.54 2.35 -6.68
C ALA A 279 15.70 1.09 -6.39
N GLU A 280 14.78 1.17 -5.44
CA GLU A 280 13.86 0.08 -5.08
C GLU A 280 12.53 0.21 -5.85
N LEU A 281 11.99 1.43 -5.88
CA LEU A 281 10.65 1.76 -6.36
C LEU A 281 10.76 2.94 -7.32
N ASN A 282 10.79 2.64 -8.61
CA ASN A 282 11.13 3.62 -9.64
C ASN A 282 9.92 4.27 -10.34
N TYR A 283 8.72 3.96 -9.85
CA TYR A 283 7.44 4.46 -10.34
C TYR A 283 6.59 4.89 -9.15
N VAL A 284 5.69 5.85 -9.37
CA VAL A 284 4.69 6.24 -8.38
C VAL A 284 3.36 6.50 -9.07
N THR A 285 2.28 6.08 -8.43
CA THR A 285 0.92 6.42 -8.84
C THR A 285 0.30 7.36 -7.81
N ARG A 286 -0.41 8.40 -8.26
CA ARG A 286 -1.34 9.17 -7.43
C ARG A 286 -2.74 8.75 -7.85
N TRP A 287 -3.55 8.30 -6.90
CA TRP A 287 -4.92 7.82 -7.14
C TRP A 287 -5.90 8.57 -6.23
N ILE A 288 -6.86 9.25 -6.85
CA ILE A 288 -7.87 10.06 -6.16
C ILE A 288 -9.23 9.56 -6.60
N LEU A 289 -10.08 9.21 -5.64
CA LEU A 289 -11.46 8.81 -5.88
C LEU A 289 -12.34 9.44 -4.81
N TYR A 290 -13.47 10.02 -5.24
CA TYR A 290 -14.47 10.56 -4.31
C TYR A 290 -15.87 10.26 -4.79
N ASN A 291 -16.55 9.33 -4.13
CA ASN A 291 -17.97 9.06 -4.33
C ASN A 291 -18.68 8.77 -2.99
N GLY A 292 -19.91 8.25 -3.05
CA GLY A 292 -20.72 7.99 -1.85
C GLY A 292 -20.19 6.84 -0.99
N ASP A 293 -19.54 5.86 -1.62
CA ASP A 293 -19.09 4.62 -0.97
C ASP A 293 -17.61 4.67 -0.58
N GLN A 294 -16.80 5.40 -1.34
CA GLN A 294 -15.34 5.43 -1.20
C GLN A 294 -14.81 6.86 -1.33
N GLN A 295 -13.87 7.24 -0.45
CA GLN A 295 -13.20 8.54 -0.51
C GLN A 295 -11.73 8.36 -0.14
N VAL A 296 -10.86 8.61 -1.12
CA VAL A 296 -9.42 8.32 -1.02
C VAL A 296 -8.60 9.38 -1.76
N ALA A 297 -7.45 9.71 -1.18
CA ALA A 297 -6.43 10.55 -1.77
C ALA A 297 -5.06 9.89 -1.57
N ALA A 298 -4.86 8.77 -2.27
CA ALA A 298 -3.57 8.08 -2.31
C ALA A 298 -2.57 8.94 -3.08
N PHE A 299 -1.93 9.88 -2.38
CA PHE A 299 -1.10 10.92 -2.98
C PHE A 299 0.22 10.41 -3.56
N ALA A 300 0.68 9.24 -3.09
CA ALA A 300 1.80 8.49 -3.63
C ALA A 300 1.65 6.98 -3.34
N LEU A 301 1.69 6.18 -4.40
CA LEU A 301 1.73 4.71 -4.39
C LEU A 301 3.05 4.26 -5.03
N PRO A 302 4.12 4.08 -4.24
CA PRO A 302 5.42 3.69 -4.76
C PRO A 302 5.39 2.27 -5.35
N ALA A 303 5.99 2.08 -6.52
CA ALA A 303 5.93 0.83 -7.26
C ALA A 303 7.16 0.56 -8.13
N THR A 304 7.29 -0.69 -8.57
CA THR A 304 8.28 -1.12 -9.57
C THR A 304 7.81 -0.85 -11.01
N CYS A 305 6.51 -0.61 -11.21
CA CYS A 305 5.88 -0.35 -12.50
C CYS A 305 4.53 0.36 -12.32
N ARG A 306 3.95 0.85 -13.43
CA ARG A 306 2.56 1.35 -13.46
C ARG A 306 1.54 0.24 -13.13
N PRO A 307 0.34 0.58 -12.62
CA PRO A 307 -0.71 -0.38 -12.25
C PRO A 307 -1.57 -0.85 -13.45
N GLU A 308 -0.98 -0.99 -14.64
CA GLU A 308 -1.70 -1.34 -15.88
C GLU A 308 -1.64 -2.83 -16.24
N GLY A 309 -1.25 -3.69 -15.28
CA GLY A 309 -1.19 -5.13 -15.44
C GLY A 309 0.17 -5.67 -15.88
N PHE A 310 0.28 -6.99 -15.88
CA PHE A 310 1.54 -7.70 -16.18
C PHE A 310 2.02 -7.49 -17.61
N LEU A 311 1.14 -7.70 -18.60
CA LEU A 311 1.52 -7.56 -20.01
C LEU A 311 1.89 -6.11 -20.38
N ALA A 312 1.29 -5.11 -19.73
CA ALA A 312 1.68 -3.72 -19.93
C ALA A 312 3.10 -3.45 -19.40
N ALA A 313 3.41 -3.94 -18.18
CA ALA A 313 4.75 -3.81 -17.62
C ALA A 313 5.81 -4.54 -18.47
N GLN A 314 5.48 -5.70 -19.03
CA GLN A 314 6.36 -6.43 -19.93
C GLN A 314 6.64 -5.62 -21.22
N ARG A 315 5.59 -5.12 -21.89
CA ARG A 315 5.74 -4.32 -23.12
C ARG A 315 6.54 -3.03 -22.90
N ASN A 316 6.37 -2.40 -21.73
CA ASN A 316 7.03 -1.14 -21.39
C ASN A 316 8.44 -1.35 -20.80
N GLY A 317 8.89 -2.61 -20.65
CA GLY A 317 10.22 -2.94 -20.12
C GLY A 317 10.38 -2.66 -18.61
N SER A 318 9.28 -2.53 -17.87
CA SER A 318 9.28 -2.30 -16.42
C SER A 318 9.07 -3.57 -15.59
N LEU A 319 8.80 -4.72 -16.23
CA LEU A 319 8.72 -6.01 -15.55
C LEU A 319 10.10 -6.44 -15.07
N ILE A 320 10.27 -6.64 -13.76
CA ILE A 320 11.52 -7.10 -13.18
C ILE A 320 11.64 -8.61 -13.38
N SER A 321 12.83 -9.08 -13.76
CA SER A 321 13.18 -10.50 -13.76
C SER A 321 14.12 -10.78 -12.60
N LEU A 322 13.65 -11.55 -11.62
CA LEU A 322 14.36 -11.94 -10.41
C LEU A 322 15.07 -13.27 -10.64
N ALA A 323 16.40 -13.27 -10.61
CA ALA A 323 17.21 -14.47 -10.84
C ALA A 323 17.02 -15.51 -9.70
N PRO A 324 17.34 -16.79 -9.93
CA PRO A 324 17.32 -17.81 -8.87
C PRO A 324 18.09 -17.36 -7.64
N GLN A 325 17.51 -17.55 -6.45
CA GLN A 325 18.08 -17.16 -5.15
C GLN A 325 18.33 -15.65 -4.97
N GLN A 326 17.92 -14.83 -5.93
CA GLN A 326 18.03 -13.38 -5.79
C GLN A 326 16.93 -12.86 -4.87
N THR A 327 17.32 -11.94 -3.98
CA THR A 327 16.40 -11.17 -3.14
C THR A 327 16.29 -9.73 -3.65
N ARG A 328 15.07 -9.19 -3.62
CA ARG A 328 14.80 -7.75 -3.74
C ARG A 328 14.10 -7.27 -2.48
N THR A 329 14.43 -6.05 -2.07
CA THR A 329 13.87 -5.39 -0.88
C THR A 329 13.24 -4.07 -1.28
N PHE A 330 12.16 -3.72 -0.60
CA PHE A 330 11.42 -2.48 -0.79
C PHE A 330 11.07 -1.92 0.58
N SER A 331 11.30 -0.63 0.79
CA SER A 331 10.95 0.09 2.00
C SER A 331 10.26 1.42 1.68
N VAL A 332 9.16 1.70 2.39
CA VAL A 332 8.40 2.94 2.29
C VAL A 332 8.17 3.48 3.69
N THR A 333 8.60 4.71 3.96
CA THR A 333 8.27 5.43 5.19
C THR A 333 7.07 6.33 4.94
N THR A 334 6.04 6.24 5.77
CA THR A 334 4.81 7.02 5.59
C THR A 334 4.18 7.41 6.93
N GLY A 335 3.31 8.42 6.94
CA GLY A 335 2.59 8.87 8.13
C GLY A 335 2.43 10.38 8.22
N ILE A 336 2.36 10.94 9.44
CA ILE A 336 2.31 12.38 9.70
C ILE A 336 3.71 12.89 10.09
N ALA A 337 4.16 13.97 9.45
CA ALA A 337 5.48 14.57 9.63
C ALA A 337 5.58 15.52 10.84
#